data_AF-A0A293LT22-F1
#
_entry.id   AF-A0A293LT22-F1
#
_cell.length_a   1.000
_cell.length_b   1.000
_cell.length_c   1.000
_cell.angle_alpha   90.00
_cell.angle_beta   90.00
_cell.angle_gamma   90.00
#
_symmetry.space_group_name_H-M   'P 1'
#
loop_
_entity.id
_entity.type
_entity.pdbx_description
1 polymer ?
#
loop_
_entity_poly.entity_id
_entity_poly.type
_entity_poly.pdbx_seq_one_letter_code
_entity_poly.pdbx_strand_id
1 'polypeptide(L)'
;MLQTRIQLPNESVTSFVEDVLHLFRRADPKESEEKKVQRLMRGVEEEFFHKLSRDPLATSKKFLEESLKAEKATFSRSTFKQWRRLCCPLP
;
A
#
# COMPACT_ATOMS: atom_id res chain seq x y z
N MET A 1 14.22 -11.33 13.57
CA MET A 1 13.69 -10.06 13.03
C MET A 1 12.92 -10.38 11.76
N LEU A 2 11.63 -10.03 11.68
CA LEU A 2 10.90 -10.07 10.40
C LEU A 2 11.57 -9.07 9.46
N GLN A 3 12.11 -9.54 8.34
CA GLN A 3 12.71 -8.67 7.33
C GLN A 3 11.66 -7.64 6.90
N THR A 4 12.04 -6.37 6.93
CA THR A 4 11.13 -5.28 6.53
C THR A 4 11.02 -5.35 5.02
N ARG A 5 10.03 -6.10 4.52
CA ARG A 5 9.73 -6.09 3.11
C ARG A 5 9.24 -4.69 2.75
N ILE A 6 9.69 -4.20 1.60
CA ILE A 6 9.30 -2.94 1.00
C ILE A 6 8.54 -3.27 -0.28
N GLN A 7 7.46 -2.53 -0.54
CA GLN A 7 6.66 -2.68 -1.75
C GLN A 7 7.54 -2.39 -2.97
N LEU A 8 7.56 -3.31 -3.94
CA LEU A 8 8.26 -3.08 -5.20
C LEU A 8 7.47 -2.10 -6.09
N PRO A 9 8.13 -1.31 -6.94
CA PRO A 9 7.47 -0.30 -7.78
C PRO A 9 6.44 -0.86 -8.77
N ASN A 10 6.46 -2.17 -9.02
CA ASN A 10 5.52 -2.87 -9.92
C ASN A 10 4.59 -3.83 -9.15
N GLU A 11 4.71 -3.90 -7.83
CA GLU A 11 3.93 -4.79 -6.98
C GLU A 11 2.68 -4.05 -6.49
N SER A 12 1.52 -4.70 -6.61
CA SER A 12 0.29 -4.16 -6.06
C SER A 12 0.36 -4.15 -4.54
N VAL A 13 -0.28 -3.15 -3.94
CA VAL A 13 -0.33 -2.99 -2.49
C VAL A 13 -1.01 -4.19 -1.82
N THR A 14 -1.93 -4.85 -2.54
CA THR A 14 -2.58 -6.09 -2.11
C THR A 14 -1.60 -7.24 -1.95
N SER A 15 -0.75 -7.49 -2.96
CA SER A 15 0.24 -8.55 -2.94
C SER A 15 1.26 -8.30 -1.83
N PHE A 16 1.71 -7.04 -1.68
CA PHE A 16 2.60 -6.64 -0.60
C PHE A 16 1.99 -6.90 0.79
N VAL A 17 0.74 -6.46 1.03
CA VAL A 17 0.07 -6.66 2.32
C VAL A 17 -0.16 -8.14 2.60
N GLU A 18 -0.57 -8.93 1.61
CA GLU A 18 -0.76 -10.37 1.77
C GLU A 18 0.54 -11.08 2.14
N ASP A 19 1.65 -10.76 1.47
CA ASP A 19 2.96 -11.37 1.75
C ASP A 19 3.46 -11.00 3.16
N VAL A 20 3.30 -9.72 3.57
CA VAL A 20 3.66 -9.27 4.91
C VAL A 20 2.77 -9.92 5.99
N LEU A 21 1.47 -10.07 5.74
CA LEU A 21 0.57 -10.80 6.64
C LEU A 21 0.91 -12.29 6.73
N HIS A 22 1.35 -12.89 5.63
CA HIS A 22 1.80 -14.29 5.61
C HIS A 22 3.10 -14.46 6.42
N LEU A 23 4.04 -13.52 6.27
CA LEU A 23 5.24 -13.42 7.10
C LEU A 23 4.89 -13.29 8.58
N PHE A 24 3.92 -12.45 8.94
CA PHE A 24 3.44 -12.33 10.32
C PHE A 24 2.85 -13.63 10.85
N ARG A 25 1.97 -14.29 10.10
CA ARG A 25 1.40 -15.59 10.51
C ARG A 25 2.48 -16.64 10.76
N ARG A 26 3.54 -16.61 9.95
CA ARG A 26 4.61 -17.61 9.99
C ARG A 26 5.67 -17.33 11.06
N ALA A 27 5.98 -16.06 11.32
CA ALA A 27 6.98 -15.67 12.31
C ALA A 27 6.38 -15.46 13.70
N ASP A 28 5.21 -14.82 13.79
CA ASP A 28 4.57 -14.44 15.05
C ASP A 28 3.04 -14.34 14.88
N PRO A 29 2.30 -15.45 14.98
CA PRO A 29 0.84 -15.45 14.80
C PRO A 29 0.09 -14.66 15.88
N LYS A 30 0.74 -14.32 17.01
CA LYS A 30 0.18 -13.53 18.11
C LYS A 30 0.51 -12.02 18.03
N GLU A 31 1.14 -11.56 16.94
CA GLU A 31 1.41 -10.13 16.74
C GLU A 31 0.12 -9.30 16.80
N SER A 32 0.18 -8.17 17.50
CA SER A 32 -0.94 -7.23 17.61
C SER A 32 -1.17 -6.52 16.28
N GLU A 33 -2.44 -6.26 15.95
CA GLU A 33 -2.84 -5.55 14.72
C GLU A 33 -2.07 -4.23 14.54
N GLU A 34 -1.86 -3.50 15.62
CA GLU A 34 -1.16 -2.21 15.65
C GLU A 34 0.30 -2.31 15.14
N LYS A 35 1.02 -3.33 15.59
CA LYS A 35 2.40 -3.58 15.15
C LYS A 35 2.45 -4.08 13.71
N LYS A 36 1.44 -4.84 13.26
CA LYS A 36 1.31 -5.21 11.84
C LYS A 36 1.15 -3.98 10.97
N VAL A 37 0.24 -3.07 11.34
CA VAL A 37 0.04 -1.80 10.63
C VAL A 37 1.31 -0.98 10.63
N GLN A 38 2.03 -0.88 11.76
CA GLN A 38 3.27 -0.13 11.83
C GLN A 38 4.36 -0.67 10.87
N ARG A 39 4.46 -2.00 10.71
CA ARG A 39 5.38 -2.58 9.71
C ARG A 39 4.93 -2.38 8.28
N LEU A 40 3.63 -2.48 8.02
CA LEU A 40 3.05 -2.20 6.70
C LEU A 40 3.31 -0.75 6.29
N MET A 41 3.09 0.21 7.19
CA MET A 41 3.39 1.63 6.96
C MET A 41 4.87 1.89 6.67
N ARG A 42 5.78 1.10 7.24
CA ARG A 42 7.22 1.25 6.99
C ARG A 42 7.67 0.69 5.63
N GLY A 43 6.89 -0.22 5.06
CA GLY A 43 7.21 -0.89 3.79
C GLY A 43 6.40 -0.40 2.59
N VAL A 44 5.30 0.32 2.81
CA VAL A 44 4.48 0.87 1.74
C VAL A 44 5.20 2.03 1.05
N GLU A 45 4.96 2.20 -0.25
CA GLU A 45 5.55 3.32 -1.00
C GLU A 45 5.15 4.67 -0.39
N GLU A 46 6.04 5.66 -0.47
CA GLU A 46 5.87 6.94 0.21
C GLU A 46 4.61 7.70 -0.24
N GLU A 47 4.19 7.54 -1.50
CA GLU A 47 2.93 8.11 -2.01
C GLU A 47 1.70 7.55 -1.29
N PHE A 48 1.70 6.25 -0.97
CA PHE A 48 0.63 5.60 -0.22
C PHE A 48 0.72 5.93 1.27
N PHE A 49 1.93 6.01 1.83
CA PHE A 49 2.16 6.41 3.21
C PHE A 49 1.49 7.75 3.54
N HIS A 50 1.65 8.77 2.69
CA HIS A 50 1.03 10.08 2.91
C HIS A 50 -0.51 10.04 2.90
N LYS A 51 -1.11 9.17 2.08
CA LYS A 51 -2.57 8.99 2.03
C LYS A 51 -3.08 8.22 3.26
N LEU A 52 -2.36 7.17 3.66
CA LEU A 52 -2.70 6.31 4.78
C LEU A 52 -2.44 6.99 6.13
N SER A 53 -1.43 7.84 6.23
CA SER A 53 -1.12 8.59 7.47
C SER A 53 -2.19 9.62 7.85
N ARG A 54 -3.10 9.96 6.93
CA ARG A 54 -4.21 10.90 7.21
C ARG A 54 -5.39 10.24 7.93
N ASP A 55 -5.54 8.92 7.84
CA ASP A 55 -6.57 8.17 8.54
C ASP A 55 -5.87 7.17 9.49
N PRO A 56 -5.95 7.34 10.82
CA PRO A 56 -5.31 6.41 11.74
C PRO A 56 -5.99 5.04 11.68
N LEU A 57 -5.34 4.11 10.97
CA LEU A 57 -5.85 2.77 10.72
C LEU A 57 -5.46 1.82 11.86
N ALA A 58 -6.43 1.46 12.71
CA ALA A 58 -6.21 0.54 13.84
C ALA A 58 -6.17 -0.95 13.46
N THR A 59 -6.40 -1.28 12.18
CA THR A 59 -6.59 -2.67 11.74
C THR A 59 -5.94 -2.89 10.38
N SER A 60 -5.26 -4.02 10.23
CA SER A 60 -4.64 -4.46 8.97
C SER A 60 -5.65 -4.55 7.81
N LYS A 61 -6.90 -4.94 8.11
CA LYS A 61 -8.01 -4.98 7.15
C LYS A 61 -8.37 -3.58 6.62
N LYS A 62 -8.51 -2.59 7.51
CA LYS A 62 -8.78 -1.20 7.10
C LYS A 62 -7.61 -0.64 6.29
N PHE A 63 -6.40 -0.97 6.68
CA PHE A 63 -5.20 -0.59 5.95
C PHE A 63 -5.23 -1.09 4.51
N LEU A 64 -5.60 -2.35 4.29
CA LEU A 64 -5.74 -2.90 2.95
C LEU A 64 -6.81 -2.15 2.13
N GLU A 65 -7.96 -1.85 2.73
CA GLU A 65 -9.06 -1.17 2.05
C GLU A 65 -8.68 0.25 1.60
N GLU A 66 -8.07 1.04 2.49
CA GLU A 66 -7.60 2.39 2.16
C GLU A 66 -6.41 2.36 1.20
N SER A 67 -5.52 1.38 1.33
CA SER A 67 -4.41 1.19 0.38
C SER A 67 -4.93 0.88 -1.02
N LEU A 68 -5.94 0.01 -1.13
CA LEU A 68 -6.56 -0.37 -2.39
C LEU A 68 -7.32 0.80 -3.04
N LYS A 69 -8.00 1.61 -2.22
CA LYS A 69 -8.64 2.85 -2.65
C LYS A 69 -7.60 3.87 -3.15
N ALA A 70 -6.48 3.98 -2.45
CA ALA A 70 -5.37 4.84 -2.85
C ALA A 70 -4.70 4.35 -4.15
N GLU A 71 -4.51 3.04 -4.31
CA GLU A 71 -3.97 2.40 -5.52
C GLU A 71 -4.90 2.65 -6.71
N LYS A 72 -6.20 2.45 -6.53
CA LYS A 72 -7.22 2.73 -7.56
C LYS A 72 -7.23 4.21 -7.95
N ALA A 73 -7.07 5.12 -6.99
CA ALA A 73 -6.96 6.55 -7.26
C ALA A 73 -5.67 6.89 -8.04
N THR A 74 -4.53 6.28 -7.69
CA THR A 74 -3.25 6.46 -8.39
C THR A 74 -3.28 5.86 -9.80
N PHE A 75 -3.85 4.67 -9.98
CA PHE A 75 -4.03 4.03 -11.28
C PHE A 75 -4.94 4.84 -12.19
N SER A 76 -6.07 5.32 -11.66
CA SER A 76 -7.00 6.20 -12.40
C SER A 76 -6.33 7.51 -12.81
N ARG A 77 -5.48 8.08 -11.95
CA ARG A 77 -4.72 9.29 -12.26
C ARG A 77 -3.63 9.04 -13.31
N SER A 78 -2.98 7.89 -13.27
CA SER A 78 -1.91 7.52 -14.22
C SER A 78 -2.47 7.24 -15.61
N THR A 79 -3.57 6.48 -15.69
CA THR A 79 -4.32 6.27 -16.94
C THR A 79 -4.87 7.58 -17.47
N PHE A 80 -5.48 8.43 -16.64
CA PHE A 80 -5.96 9.74 -17.07
C PHE A 80 -4.83 10.67 -17.55
N LYS A 81 -3.67 10.70 -16.88
CA LYS A 81 -2.49 11.45 -17.34
C LYS A 81 -1.95 10.90 -18.66
N GLN A 82 -1.91 9.57 -18.82
CA GLN A 82 -1.49 8.90 -20.05
C GLN A 82 -2.43 9.25 -21.20
N TRP A 83 -3.75 9.13 -20.99
CA TRP A 83 -4.78 9.52 -21.95
C TRP A 83 -4.70 11.00 -22.30
N ARG A 84 -4.51 11.89 -21.31
CA ARG A 84 -4.37 13.34 -21.57
C ARG A 84 -3.14 13.64 -22.43
N ARG A 85 -2.01 12.94 -22.21
CA ARG A 85 -0.80 13.08 -23.04
C ARG A 85 -0.99 12.56 -24.47
N LEU A 86 -1.77 11.51 -24.66
CA LEU A 86 -2.02 10.90 -25.97
C LEU A 86 -3.07 11.67 -26.80
N CYS A 87 -4.12 12.20 -26.15
CA CYS A 87 -5.23 12.86 -26.84
C CYS A 87 -5.08 14.38 -26.98
N CYS A 88 -4.20 15.03 -26.20
CA CYS A 88 -3.89 16.45 -26.30
C CYS A 88 -2.39 16.67 -26.06
N PRO A 89 -1.51 16.47 -27.06
CA PRO A 89 -0.13 16.92 -26.93
C PRO A 89 -0.17 18.44 -26.74
N LEU A 90 0.48 18.93 -25.67
CA LEU A 90 0.65 20.38 -25.48
C LEU A 90 1.35 20.96 -26.74
N PRO A 91 0.93 22.14 -27.21
CA PRO A 91 1.52 22.79 -28.39
C PRO A 91 3.00 23.13 -28.20
#